data_AF-A0A956H8Y0-F1
#
_entry.id   AF-A0A956H8Y0-F1
#
_cell.length_a   1.000
_cell.length_b   1.000
_cell.length_c   1.000
_cell.angle_alpha   90.00
_cell.angle_beta   90.00
_cell.angle_gamma   90.00
#
_symmetry.space_group_name_H-M   'P 1'
#
loop_
_entity.id
_entity.type
_entity.pdbx_description
1 polymer ?
#
loop_
_entity_poly.entity_id
_entity_poly.type
_entity_poly.pdbx_seq_one_letter_code
_entity_poly.pdbx_strand_id
1 'polypeptide(L)'
;MLRRAAPMITLSLLLAGACADAGGRDDDAGPLTLGPEAGSLGEDSESSGGSSSDGSSSSTTQGEVDGSETEGFKFDMAALGDIPALPEGPIPATCGQAAQGGSSVGCRFYAVDLDTHDGVETGQFAVAVANTGAEDAMIMVTQGANMIYDTVVPANSVEVITLPWVNALTKNNGPSALVVDGAYRLRSDRPIVVYQYNPLQSTTTNDASLLLPTNAWGNDTVVASWPQWNSIPAFYSVVASEDNTTVNVNPPPGGVSIAAGGGVAANGSGQVVLNESDVLQVITSANNSDV
;
A
#
# COMPACT_ATOMS: atom_id res chain seq x y z
N MET A 1 37.46 -21.48 -2.88
CA MET A 1 36.39 -22.00 -2.00
C MET A 1 36.47 -21.30 -0.65
N LEU A 2 35.64 -20.29 -0.42
CA LEU A 2 35.36 -19.76 0.92
C LEU A 2 33.98 -19.13 0.88
N ARG A 3 33.00 -19.84 1.44
CA ARG A 3 31.66 -19.32 1.73
C ARG A 3 31.78 -18.34 2.91
N ARG A 4 31.25 -17.14 2.77
CA ARG A 4 30.87 -16.28 3.90
C ARG A 4 29.36 -16.22 3.95
N ALA A 5 28.82 -16.81 5.01
CA ALA A 5 27.45 -16.60 5.46
C ALA A 5 27.41 -15.32 6.31
N ALA A 6 26.38 -14.50 6.12
CA ALA A 6 26.00 -13.36 6.97
C ALA A 6 24.51 -13.03 6.69
N PRO A 7 23.77 -12.42 7.62
CA PRO A 7 22.57 -13.00 8.19
C PRO A 7 21.27 -12.54 7.52
N MET A 8 20.29 -13.43 7.65
CA MET A 8 18.88 -13.24 7.34
C MET A 8 18.30 -12.15 8.26
N ILE A 9 17.92 -11.01 7.69
CA ILE A 9 17.00 -10.06 8.32
C ILE A 9 15.78 -10.01 7.43
N THR A 10 14.79 -10.81 7.82
CA THR A 10 13.45 -10.79 7.27
C THR A 10 12.74 -9.57 7.84
N LEU A 11 12.39 -8.60 7.00
CA LEU A 11 11.42 -7.57 7.35
C LEU A 11 10.37 -7.51 6.25
N SER A 12 9.23 -8.15 6.53
CA SER A 12 8.01 -8.07 5.75
C SER A 12 6.94 -7.40 6.60
N LEU A 13 6.40 -6.27 6.15
CA LEU A 13 5.01 -5.89 6.43
C LEU A 13 4.55 -4.73 5.52
N LEU A 14 3.52 -4.98 4.72
CA LEU A 14 2.54 -3.97 4.32
C LEU A 14 1.21 -4.71 4.11
N LEU A 15 0.31 -4.52 5.08
CA LEU A 15 -1.06 -5.04 5.08
C LEU A 15 -1.97 -3.89 4.65
N ALA A 16 -2.74 -4.07 3.58
CA ALA A 16 -3.98 -3.35 3.36
C ALA A 16 -5.11 -4.32 3.68
N GLY A 17 -5.69 -4.19 4.87
CA GLY A 17 -6.90 -4.91 5.27
C GLY A 17 -8.08 -3.96 5.25
N ALA A 18 -9.02 -4.17 4.33
CA ALA A 18 -10.34 -3.57 4.43
C ALA A 18 -11.11 -4.29 5.54
N CYS A 19 -11.45 -3.59 6.63
CA CYS A 19 -12.37 -4.09 7.64
C CYS A 19 -13.80 -4.00 7.09
N ALA A 20 -14.42 -5.15 6.81
CA ALA A 20 -15.88 -5.25 6.72
C ALA A 20 -16.41 -5.73 8.07
N ASP A 21 -17.16 -4.86 8.76
CA ASP A 21 -17.89 -5.20 9.98
C ASP A 21 -19.04 -6.15 9.64
N ALA A 22 -19.05 -7.33 10.26
CA ALA A 22 -20.15 -8.28 10.18
C ALA A 22 -20.59 -8.62 11.61
N GLY A 23 -21.56 -7.85 12.10
CA GLY A 23 -22.12 -7.98 13.45
C GLY A 23 -22.89 -9.29 13.68
N GLY A 24 -22.84 -9.77 14.93
CA GLY A 24 -23.73 -10.80 15.47
C GLY A 24 -24.76 -10.18 16.41
N ARG A 25 -26.05 -10.42 16.12
CA ARG A 25 -27.21 -10.07 16.94
C ARG A 25 -27.30 -11.02 18.13
N ASP A 26 -27.59 -10.48 19.32
CA ASP A 26 -28.28 -11.19 20.38
C ASP A 26 -29.61 -10.46 20.65
N ASP A 27 -30.71 -11.18 20.45
CA ASP A 27 -32.08 -10.78 20.73
C ASP A 27 -32.37 -10.90 22.24
N ASP A 28 -32.60 -9.79 22.95
CA ASP A 28 -33.52 -9.73 24.10
C ASP A 28 -33.55 -8.32 24.74
N ALA A 29 -34.64 -7.57 24.52
CA ALA A 29 -35.33 -6.74 25.52
C ALA A 29 -36.37 -5.83 24.84
N GLY A 30 -37.59 -5.82 25.40
CA GLY A 30 -38.78 -5.18 24.86
C GLY A 30 -38.80 -3.64 24.84
N PRO A 31 -39.92 -3.06 24.38
CA PRO A 31 -39.96 -1.68 23.90
C PRO A 31 -40.17 -0.70 25.06
N LEU A 32 -39.40 0.40 25.07
CA LEU A 32 -39.70 1.56 25.90
C LEU A 32 -39.98 2.80 25.05
N THR A 33 -40.98 3.53 25.51
CA THR A 33 -41.88 4.37 24.72
C THR A 33 -41.36 5.81 24.61
N LEU A 34 -41.68 6.47 23.51
CA LEU A 34 -41.44 7.90 23.31
C LEU A 34 -42.49 8.77 24.04
N GLY A 35 -42.06 9.86 24.68
CA GLY A 35 -42.90 10.91 25.24
C GLY A 35 -42.09 12.05 25.89
N PRO A 36 -42.61 13.29 25.97
CA PRO A 36 -41.91 14.51 25.53
C PRO A 36 -41.74 15.62 26.60
N GLU A 37 -41.23 16.79 26.17
CA GLU A 37 -41.25 18.14 26.82
C GLU A 37 -40.18 18.41 27.90
N ALA A 38 -39.53 19.57 28.07
CA ALA A 38 -39.53 20.90 27.43
C ALA A 38 -38.35 21.76 27.98
N GLY A 39 -38.00 22.85 27.26
CA GLY A 39 -37.36 24.08 27.76
C GLY A 39 -35.83 24.07 27.90
N SER A 40 -35.05 25.11 27.62
CA SER A 40 -35.29 26.53 27.32
C SER A 40 -34.01 27.11 26.70
N LEU A 41 -34.18 28.15 25.88
CA LEU A 41 -33.15 28.98 25.24
C LEU A 41 -32.40 29.87 26.23
N GLY A 42 -31.17 30.26 25.86
CA GLY A 42 -30.41 31.36 26.46
C GLY A 42 -29.11 31.62 25.69
N GLU A 43 -29.12 32.68 24.88
CA GLU A 43 -27.98 33.25 24.14
C GLU A 43 -27.11 34.11 25.09
N ASP A 44 -25.79 34.20 24.84
CA ASP A 44 -25.00 35.44 24.95
C ASP A 44 -23.56 35.24 24.45
N SER A 45 -22.91 36.35 24.09
CA SER A 45 -21.93 36.47 23.01
C SER A 45 -20.52 36.88 23.47
N GLU A 46 -19.53 36.63 22.60
CA GLU A 46 -18.25 37.34 22.34
C GLU A 46 -17.02 37.27 23.29
N SER A 47 -15.89 36.84 22.66
CA SER A 47 -14.50 37.41 22.72
C SER A 47 -13.71 37.26 24.04
N SER A 48 -12.41 36.94 24.15
CA SER A 48 -11.21 37.01 23.32
C SER A 48 -10.07 36.24 24.04
N GLY A 49 -8.96 35.93 23.34
CA GLY A 49 -7.65 35.74 23.98
C GLY A 49 -6.94 34.45 23.59
N GLY A 50 -5.94 34.54 22.72
CA GLY A 50 -5.09 33.42 22.32
C GLY A 50 -3.90 33.18 23.26
N SER A 51 -3.25 32.03 23.12
CA SER A 51 -1.80 31.91 22.93
C SER A 51 -1.39 30.45 22.75
N SER A 52 -0.38 30.30 21.91
CA SER A 52 0.42 29.13 21.57
C SER A 52 0.96 28.37 22.78
N SER A 53 1.20 27.06 22.62
CA SER A 53 2.43 26.42 23.07
C SER A 53 2.53 24.97 22.58
N ASP A 54 3.64 24.68 21.91
CA ASP A 54 4.24 23.36 21.77
C ASP A 54 4.44 22.70 23.13
N GLY A 55 4.38 21.36 23.17
CA GLY A 55 4.63 20.60 24.39
C GLY A 55 5.04 19.17 24.10
N SER A 56 6.33 18.97 23.85
CA SER A 56 7.00 17.67 23.99
C SER A 56 6.71 17.08 25.38
N SER A 57 6.18 15.86 25.44
CA SER A 57 6.03 15.13 26.69
C SER A 57 7.20 14.16 26.88
N SER A 58 8.18 14.64 27.64
CA SER A 58 9.17 13.81 28.33
C SER A 58 8.47 12.94 29.38
N SER A 59 8.72 11.63 29.35
CA SER A 59 8.21 10.67 30.33
C SER A 59 9.04 10.71 31.62
N THR A 60 8.40 11.06 32.74
CA THR A 60 8.92 10.86 34.09
C THR A 60 8.33 9.56 34.66
N THR A 61 9.20 8.66 35.09
CA THR A 61 8.90 7.43 35.84
C THR A 61 8.17 7.70 37.17
N GLN A 62 7.11 6.95 37.45
CA GLN A 62 7.00 5.98 38.55
C GLN A 62 5.52 5.58 38.74
N GLY A 63 5.27 4.28 38.90
CA GLY A 63 3.94 3.74 39.21
C GLY A 63 3.98 2.22 39.37
N GLU A 64 4.26 1.77 40.59
CA GLU A 64 4.06 0.40 41.07
C GLU A 64 2.60 -0.03 40.87
N VAL A 65 2.34 -1.22 40.31
CA VAL A 65 1.00 -1.84 40.32
C VAL A 65 1.11 -3.31 40.69
N ASP A 66 0.51 -3.65 41.82
CA ASP A 66 0.24 -4.99 42.32
C ASP A 66 -1.10 -5.51 41.73
N GLY A 67 -1.16 -6.82 41.46
CA GLY A 67 -2.42 -7.56 41.49
C GLY A 67 -3.01 -8.11 40.17
N SER A 68 -3.16 -9.43 40.20
CA SER A 68 -4.26 -10.24 39.63
C SER A 68 -4.09 -10.83 38.23
N GLU A 69 -3.84 -12.14 38.23
CA GLU A 69 -3.86 -13.04 37.09
C GLU A 69 -5.25 -13.09 36.44
N THR A 70 -5.31 -12.69 35.18
CA THR A 70 -6.26 -13.24 34.20
C THR A 70 -5.41 -13.82 33.08
N GLU A 71 -5.51 -15.13 32.89
CA GLU A 71 -4.84 -15.89 31.84
C GLU A 71 -5.48 -15.58 30.48
N GLY A 72 -5.22 -14.39 29.98
CA GLY A 72 -5.27 -14.11 28.55
C GLY A 72 -3.90 -14.42 27.93
N PHE A 73 -3.86 -14.86 26.68
CA PHE A 73 -2.62 -14.90 25.90
C PHE A 73 -2.00 -13.51 25.89
N LYS A 74 -0.99 -13.29 26.73
CA LYS A 74 -0.21 -12.06 26.73
C LYS A 74 0.80 -12.18 25.60
N PHE A 75 0.73 -11.25 24.64
CA PHE A 75 1.89 -10.96 23.82
C PHE A 75 2.91 -10.32 24.76
N ASP A 76 3.73 -11.16 25.40
CA ASP A 76 4.90 -10.73 26.15
C ASP A 76 5.92 -10.21 25.14
N MET A 77 5.64 -9.05 24.55
CA MET A 77 6.67 -8.20 23.99
C MET A 77 7.48 -7.74 25.19
N ALA A 78 8.51 -8.50 25.54
CA ALA A 78 9.55 -8.04 26.45
C ALA A 78 9.87 -6.61 26.04
N ALA A 79 9.78 -5.67 26.99
CA ALA A 79 10.15 -4.29 26.75
C ALA A 79 11.49 -4.32 26.03
N LEU A 80 11.48 -3.94 24.75
CA LEU A 80 12.68 -3.87 23.93
C LEU A 80 13.47 -2.74 24.57
N GLY A 81 14.32 -3.10 25.54
CA GLY A 81 15.12 -2.14 26.30
C GLY A 81 15.79 -1.23 25.30
N ASP A 82 15.65 0.08 25.51
CA ASP A 82 16.05 1.19 24.62
C ASP A 82 16.71 0.67 23.35
N ILE A 83 15.88 0.31 22.35
CA ILE A 83 16.40 0.03 21.01
C ILE A 83 17.20 1.30 20.68
N PRO A 84 18.54 1.22 20.57
CA PRO A 84 19.31 2.38 20.21
C PRO A 84 18.67 2.91 18.94
N ALA A 85 18.32 4.20 18.90
CA ALA A 85 17.80 4.82 17.69
C ALA A 85 18.67 4.30 16.56
N LEU A 86 18.07 3.50 15.66
CA LEU A 86 18.80 3.01 14.51
C LEU A 86 19.42 4.25 13.90
N PRO A 87 20.74 4.28 13.64
CA PRO A 87 21.36 5.49 13.12
C PRO A 87 20.55 5.87 11.89
N GLU A 88 19.77 6.95 12.01
CA GLU A 88 19.01 7.46 10.88
C GLU A 88 20.06 7.86 9.88
N GLY A 89 20.29 6.97 8.91
CA GLY A 89 21.16 7.27 7.80
C GLY A 89 20.65 8.57 7.20
N PRO A 90 21.53 9.51 6.84
CA PRO A 90 21.09 10.76 6.25
C PRO A 90 20.16 10.46 5.07
N ILE A 91 19.03 11.18 4.99
CA ILE A 91 18.14 11.11 3.83
C ILE A 91 19.03 11.29 2.59
N PRO A 92 18.95 10.37 1.61
CA PRO A 92 19.82 10.45 0.45
C PRO A 92 19.56 11.76 -0.30
N ALA A 93 20.62 12.52 -0.56
CA ALA A 93 20.53 13.80 -1.28
C ALA A 93 20.53 13.61 -2.81
N THR A 94 21.00 12.45 -3.28
CA THR A 94 21.12 12.12 -4.71
C THR A 94 20.55 10.75 -5.02
N CYS A 95 20.11 10.54 -6.26
CA CYS A 95 19.64 9.22 -6.72
C CYS A 95 20.72 8.13 -6.61
N GLY A 96 22.00 8.50 -6.76
CA GLY A 96 23.11 7.56 -6.58
C GLY A 96 23.28 7.09 -5.13
N GLN A 97 22.95 7.94 -4.15
CA GLN A 97 22.91 7.55 -2.73
C GLN A 97 21.66 6.73 -2.42
N ALA A 98 20.50 7.16 -2.94
CA ALA A 98 19.25 6.44 -2.74
C ALA A 98 19.34 4.99 -3.27
N ALA A 99 19.97 4.80 -4.44
CA ALA A 99 20.19 3.49 -5.05
C ALA A 99 21.08 2.54 -4.23
N GLN A 100 21.84 3.04 -3.24
CA GLN A 100 22.67 2.20 -2.37
C GLN A 100 21.92 1.69 -1.14
N GLY A 101 20.73 2.22 -0.86
CA GLY A 101 19.89 1.83 0.27
C GLY A 101 18.66 1.02 -0.17
N GLY A 102 18.07 0.29 0.78
CA GLY A 102 16.76 -0.34 0.66
C GLY A 102 15.72 0.42 1.47
N SER A 103 15.38 1.64 1.04
CA SER A 103 14.36 2.48 1.70
C SER A 103 13.23 2.82 0.72
N SER A 104 12.17 3.47 1.23
CA SER A 104 11.08 4.01 0.42
C SER A 104 11.44 5.30 -0.34
N VAL A 105 12.67 5.79 -0.17
CA VAL A 105 13.17 6.99 -0.84
C VAL A 105 13.99 6.57 -2.06
N GLY A 106 13.62 7.04 -3.25
CA GLY A 106 14.28 6.64 -4.49
C GLY A 106 13.94 7.54 -5.67
N CYS A 107 14.32 7.10 -6.87
CA CYS A 107 14.20 7.93 -8.09
C CYS A 107 13.52 7.21 -9.27
N ARG A 108 13.17 5.93 -9.10
CA ARG A 108 12.51 5.11 -10.13
C ARG A 108 11.45 4.27 -9.46
N PHE A 109 10.20 4.45 -9.89
CA PHE A 109 9.02 3.78 -9.34
C PHE A 109 8.12 3.31 -10.47
N TYR A 110 7.27 2.32 -10.17
CA TYR A 110 6.22 1.85 -11.08
C TYR A 110 4.91 1.88 -10.31
N ALA A 111 3.95 2.66 -10.81
CA ALA A 111 2.59 2.68 -10.31
C ALA A 111 1.72 1.80 -11.21
N VAL A 112 0.79 1.05 -10.61
CA VAL A 112 -0.12 0.16 -11.32
C VAL A 112 -1.53 0.53 -10.92
N ASP A 113 -2.37 0.78 -11.91
CA ASP A 113 -3.81 0.95 -11.71
C ASP A 113 -4.40 -0.43 -11.37
N LEU A 114 -4.76 -0.62 -10.10
CA LEU A 114 -5.18 -1.91 -9.58
C LEU A 114 -6.69 -2.10 -9.76
N ASP A 115 -7.14 -3.36 -9.76
CA ASP A 115 -8.57 -3.61 -9.79
C ASP A 115 -9.22 -3.13 -8.48
N THR A 116 -10.37 -2.50 -8.58
CA THR A 116 -11.18 -2.06 -7.43
C THR A 116 -12.59 -2.59 -7.63
N HIS A 117 -13.41 -2.62 -6.57
CA HIS A 117 -14.78 -3.13 -6.65
C HIS A 117 -15.80 -2.00 -6.62
N ASP A 118 -17.04 -2.23 -7.06
CA ASP A 118 -18.16 -1.27 -7.00
C ASP A 118 -17.99 0.01 -7.84
N GLY A 119 -18.88 1.00 -7.62
CA GLY A 119 -18.89 2.30 -8.29
C GLY A 119 -17.65 3.18 -8.02
N VAL A 120 -16.69 2.74 -7.19
CA VAL A 120 -15.38 3.40 -7.06
C VAL A 120 -14.47 3.13 -8.25
N GLU A 121 -14.82 2.20 -9.14
CA GLU A 121 -14.17 2.00 -10.45
C GLU A 121 -14.32 3.19 -11.44
N THR A 122 -14.92 4.28 -10.99
CA THR A 122 -15.02 5.56 -11.73
C THR A 122 -14.19 6.67 -11.09
N GLY A 123 -13.57 6.41 -9.95
CA GLY A 123 -12.75 7.38 -9.25
C GLY A 123 -11.43 7.66 -9.96
N GLN A 124 -10.73 8.73 -9.60
CA GLN A 124 -9.49 9.10 -10.28
C GLN A 124 -8.30 8.31 -9.73
N PHE A 125 -7.62 7.50 -10.54
CA PHE A 125 -6.32 6.93 -10.18
C PHE A 125 -5.26 8.05 -10.13
N ALA A 126 -4.41 8.04 -9.10
CA ALA A 126 -3.39 9.09 -8.94
C ALA A 126 -2.18 8.60 -8.17
N VAL A 127 -1.08 9.33 -8.32
CA VAL A 127 0.10 9.22 -7.47
C VAL A 127 0.36 10.55 -6.76
N ALA A 128 0.68 10.50 -5.46
CA ALA A 128 1.20 11.63 -4.72
C ALA A 128 2.71 11.48 -4.60
N VAL A 129 3.44 12.49 -5.09
CA VAL A 129 4.89 12.53 -5.09
C VAL A 129 5.35 13.50 -4.02
N ALA A 130 6.01 12.98 -2.98
CA ALA A 130 6.56 13.77 -1.89
C ALA A 130 8.06 14.00 -2.10
N ASN A 131 8.45 15.27 -2.21
CA ASN A 131 9.83 15.71 -2.23
C ASN A 131 10.22 16.26 -0.85
N THR A 132 10.85 15.42 -0.03
CA THR A 132 11.39 15.82 1.28
C THR A 132 12.81 16.37 1.19
N GLY A 133 13.32 16.58 -0.03
CA GLY A 133 14.63 17.16 -0.30
C GLY A 133 14.63 18.69 -0.21
N ALA A 134 15.83 19.25 -0.18
CA ALA A 134 16.06 20.70 -0.14
C ALA A 134 16.08 21.36 -1.53
N GLU A 135 15.96 20.58 -2.61
CA GLU A 135 15.98 21.05 -3.99
C GLU A 135 14.76 20.52 -4.75
N ASP A 136 14.33 21.28 -5.75
CA ASP A 136 13.21 20.90 -6.61
C ASP A 136 13.54 19.61 -7.40
N ALA A 137 12.52 18.76 -7.57
CA ALA A 137 12.63 17.48 -8.26
C ALA A 137 11.84 17.50 -9.56
N MET A 138 12.47 17.17 -10.69
CA MET A 138 11.80 16.98 -11.97
C MET A 138 11.28 15.55 -12.07
N ILE A 139 9.97 15.41 -12.28
CA ILE A 139 9.28 14.13 -12.38
C ILE A 139 8.81 13.93 -13.80
N MET A 140 9.10 12.75 -14.35
CA MET A 140 8.59 12.30 -15.64
C MET A 140 7.84 10.98 -15.47
N VAL A 141 6.60 10.95 -15.94
CA VAL A 141 5.73 9.76 -15.93
C VAL A 141 5.52 9.29 -17.36
N THR A 142 5.85 8.03 -17.63
CA THR A 142 5.66 7.39 -18.94
C THR A 142 4.83 6.12 -18.82
N GLN A 143 4.08 5.79 -19.87
CA GLN A 143 3.47 4.47 -20.07
C GLN A 143 3.99 3.93 -21.41
N GLY A 144 4.81 2.87 -21.35
CA GLY A 144 5.64 2.47 -22.48
C GLY A 144 6.50 3.61 -22.99
N ALA A 145 6.44 3.86 -24.30
CA ALA A 145 7.15 4.97 -24.95
C ALA A 145 6.46 6.34 -24.80
N ASN A 146 5.22 6.38 -24.30
CA ASN A 146 4.43 7.60 -24.26
C ASN A 146 4.74 8.42 -22.99
N MET A 147 5.01 9.71 -23.15
CA MET A 147 5.00 10.67 -22.04
C MET A 147 3.55 10.92 -21.63
N ILE A 148 3.24 10.66 -20.36
CA ILE A 148 1.91 10.87 -19.78
C ILE A 148 1.86 12.19 -19.03
N TYR A 149 2.93 12.49 -18.30
CA TYR A 149 3.01 13.68 -17.46
C TYR A 149 4.47 14.08 -17.22
N ASP A 150 4.71 15.38 -17.10
CA ASP A 150 5.98 15.95 -16.64
C ASP A 150 5.72 17.15 -15.73
N THR A 151 6.43 17.24 -14.61
CA THR A 151 6.27 18.36 -13.67
C THR A 151 7.51 18.55 -12.80
N VAL A 152 7.55 19.68 -12.10
CA VAL A 152 8.50 19.95 -11.03
C VAL A 152 7.75 19.87 -9.70
N VAL A 153 8.25 19.06 -8.78
CA VAL A 153 7.79 19.02 -7.38
C VAL A 153 8.76 19.85 -6.55
N PRO A 154 8.34 21.03 -6.04
CA PRO A 154 9.20 21.89 -5.25
C PRO A 154 9.82 21.19 -4.03
N ALA A 155 10.94 21.71 -3.56
CA ALA A 155 11.53 21.27 -2.30
C ALA A 155 10.52 21.31 -1.14
N ASN A 156 10.54 20.30 -0.27
CA ASN A 156 9.65 20.18 0.90
C ASN A 156 8.16 20.26 0.58
N SER A 157 7.74 19.69 -0.55
CA SER A 157 6.35 19.74 -1.01
C SER A 157 5.84 18.38 -1.49
N VAL A 158 4.54 18.32 -1.74
CA VAL A 158 3.86 17.14 -2.30
C VAL A 158 3.02 17.60 -3.49
N GLU A 159 3.13 16.88 -4.61
CA GLU A 159 2.31 17.11 -5.80
C GLU A 159 1.47 15.86 -6.09
N VAL A 160 0.20 16.05 -6.44
CA VAL A 160 -0.69 14.95 -6.84
C VAL A 160 -0.81 14.93 -8.37
N ILE A 161 -0.46 13.80 -8.97
CA ILE A 161 -0.50 13.57 -10.41
C ILE A 161 -1.63 12.59 -10.69
N THR A 162 -2.67 13.05 -11.40
CA THR A 162 -3.76 12.19 -11.85
C THR A 162 -3.36 11.44 -13.11
N LEU A 163 -3.58 10.13 -13.12
CA LEU A 163 -3.17 9.25 -14.21
C LEU A 163 -4.39 8.60 -14.88
N PRO A 164 -4.36 8.36 -16.21
CA PRO A 164 -5.44 7.67 -16.88
C PRO A 164 -5.65 6.25 -16.35
N TRP A 165 -6.87 5.75 -16.53
CA TRP A 165 -7.20 4.37 -16.20
C TRP A 165 -6.58 3.39 -17.19
N VAL A 166 -6.12 2.24 -16.67
CA VAL A 166 -5.67 1.11 -17.48
C VAL A 166 -6.77 0.04 -17.46
N ASN A 167 -7.74 0.18 -18.37
CA ASN A 167 -8.92 -0.72 -18.40
C ASN A 167 -8.54 -2.20 -18.41
N ALA A 168 -7.42 -2.59 -19.02
CA ALA A 168 -7.00 -4.00 -19.07
C ALA A 168 -6.62 -4.61 -17.71
N LEU A 169 -6.39 -3.78 -16.68
CA LEU A 169 -6.01 -4.18 -15.32
C LEU A 169 -7.12 -3.91 -14.28
N THR A 170 -8.23 -3.32 -14.71
CA THR A 170 -9.34 -2.90 -13.83
C THR A 170 -10.65 -3.52 -14.29
N LYS A 171 -11.72 -3.29 -13.54
CA LYS A 171 -13.09 -3.68 -13.89
C LYS A 171 -13.36 -5.16 -13.83
N ASN A 172 -12.67 -5.87 -12.94
CA ASN A 172 -12.80 -7.32 -12.80
C ASN A 172 -12.57 -8.05 -14.14
N ASN A 173 -11.68 -7.50 -14.98
CA ASN A 173 -11.35 -8.04 -16.30
C ASN A 173 -10.52 -9.32 -16.17
N GLY A 174 -11.19 -10.41 -15.79
CA GLY A 174 -10.65 -11.75 -15.93
C GLY A 174 -10.66 -12.23 -17.40
N PRO A 175 -9.87 -13.26 -17.74
CA PRO A 175 -9.00 -14.05 -16.87
C PRO A 175 -7.67 -13.34 -16.57
N SER A 176 -6.76 -14.01 -15.86
CA SER A 176 -5.39 -13.53 -15.65
C SER A 176 -4.75 -13.11 -16.97
N ALA A 177 -4.01 -12.02 -16.99
CA ALA A 177 -3.53 -11.40 -18.22
C ALA A 177 -2.14 -10.80 -18.07
N LEU A 178 -1.38 -10.82 -19.18
CA LEU A 178 -0.19 -10.02 -19.36
C LEU A 178 -0.59 -8.76 -20.13
N VAL A 179 -0.44 -7.60 -19.49
CA VAL A 179 -0.73 -6.29 -20.07
C VAL A 179 0.59 -5.61 -20.40
N VAL A 180 0.86 -5.49 -21.69
CA VAL A 180 2.06 -4.82 -22.21
C VAL A 180 2.01 -3.34 -21.88
N ASP A 181 3.11 -2.78 -21.37
CA ASP A 181 3.18 -1.38 -20.94
C ASP A 181 2.07 -0.98 -19.94
N GLY A 182 1.58 -1.93 -19.13
CA GLY A 182 0.46 -1.71 -18.21
C GLY A 182 0.77 -0.77 -17.05
N ALA A 183 2.04 -0.62 -16.67
CA ALA A 183 2.45 0.22 -15.55
C ALA A 183 2.85 1.65 -15.98
N TYR A 184 2.66 2.59 -15.07
CA TYR A 184 3.24 3.93 -15.18
C TYR A 184 4.62 3.97 -14.57
N ARG A 185 5.65 4.19 -15.39
CA ARG A 185 7.02 4.38 -14.94
C ARG A 185 7.24 5.84 -14.55
N LEU A 186 7.50 6.07 -13.27
CA LEU A 186 7.91 7.37 -12.71
C LEU A 186 9.44 7.44 -12.58
N ARG A 187 10.02 8.51 -13.13
CA ARG A 187 11.45 8.83 -13.00
C ARG A 187 11.60 10.22 -12.39
N SER A 188 12.50 10.34 -11.43
CA SER A 188 12.89 11.59 -10.80
C SER A 188 14.38 11.81 -10.93
N ASP A 189 14.82 13.07 -11.05
CA ASP A 189 16.23 13.45 -10.97
C ASP A 189 16.71 13.64 -9.52
N ARG A 190 15.79 13.70 -8.55
CA ARG A 190 16.05 13.78 -7.11
C ARG A 190 15.34 12.68 -6.32
N PRO A 191 15.86 12.29 -5.14
CA PRO A 191 15.19 11.30 -4.29
C PRO A 191 13.83 11.81 -3.79
N ILE A 192 12.79 11.00 -3.99
CA ILE A 192 11.40 11.27 -3.62
C ILE A 192 10.78 10.05 -2.96
N VAL A 193 9.58 10.23 -2.40
CA VAL A 193 8.69 9.15 -1.95
C VAL A 193 7.41 9.21 -2.78
N VAL A 194 6.87 8.05 -3.19
CA VAL A 194 5.67 7.99 -4.03
C VAL A 194 4.60 7.13 -3.36
N TYR A 195 3.39 7.68 -3.28
CA TYR A 195 2.19 6.97 -2.87
C TYR A 195 1.25 6.85 -4.07
N GLN A 196 0.62 5.70 -4.25
CA GLN A 196 -0.47 5.53 -5.21
C GLN A 196 -1.81 5.49 -4.50
N TYR A 197 -2.86 5.98 -5.17
CA TYR A 197 -4.22 6.00 -4.68
C TYR A 197 -5.18 5.45 -5.73
N ASN A 198 -6.07 4.57 -5.30
CA ASN A 198 -7.04 3.92 -6.15
C ASN A 198 -8.41 3.76 -5.46
N PRO A 199 -9.34 4.71 -5.62
CA PRO A 199 -9.17 6.04 -6.23
C PRO A 199 -8.60 7.11 -5.28
N LEU A 200 -8.24 8.27 -5.81
CA LEU A 200 -7.75 9.45 -5.07
C LEU A 200 -8.77 10.01 -4.08
N GLN A 201 -10.05 10.04 -4.47
CA GLN A 201 -11.14 10.54 -3.64
C GLN A 201 -11.89 9.36 -3.02
N SER A 202 -12.05 9.37 -1.70
CA SER A 202 -12.87 8.37 -1.01
C SER A 202 -14.35 8.75 -1.11
N THR A 203 -15.17 7.86 -1.67
CA THR A 203 -16.64 7.97 -1.64
C THR A 203 -17.28 6.87 -0.79
N THR A 204 -16.66 5.70 -0.70
CA THR A 204 -17.07 4.59 0.18
C THR A 204 -15.84 3.84 0.66
N THR A 205 -14.92 3.50 -0.25
CA THR A 205 -13.60 2.95 0.03
C THR A 205 -12.56 3.62 -0.86
N ASN A 206 -11.30 3.58 -0.46
CA ASN A 206 -10.16 3.92 -1.30
C ASN A 206 -8.93 3.14 -0.86
N ASP A 207 -8.15 2.67 -1.82
CA ASP A 207 -6.86 2.04 -1.55
C ASP A 207 -5.73 3.05 -1.65
N ALA A 208 -4.73 2.89 -0.80
CA ALA A 208 -3.48 3.63 -0.86
C ALA A 208 -2.31 2.68 -0.65
N SER A 209 -1.24 2.88 -1.41
CA SER A 209 -0.02 2.09 -1.27
C SER A 209 1.21 2.97 -1.32
N LEU A 210 2.18 2.70 -0.46
CA LEU A 210 3.53 3.25 -0.57
C LEU A 210 4.28 2.47 -1.65
N LEU A 211 4.78 3.14 -2.68
CA LEU A 211 5.58 2.51 -3.72
C LEU A 211 7.02 2.40 -3.27
N LEU A 212 7.56 1.18 -3.32
CA LEU A 212 8.99 0.96 -3.14
C LEU A 212 9.73 1.30 -4.44
N PRO A 213 10.84 2.04 -4.38
CA PRO A 213 11.64 2.29 -5.56
C PRO A 213 12.33 1.02 -6.04
N THR A 214 12.67 0.96 -7.33
CA THR A 214 13.29 -0.23 -7.95
C THR A 214 14.56 -0.74 -7.26
N ASN A 215 15.35 0.13 -6.61
CA ASN A 215 16.54 -0.29 -5.85
C ASN A 215 16.23 -1.00 -4.53
N ALA A 216 14.99 -0.93 -4.05
CA ALA A 216 14.52 -1.64 -2.87
C ALA A 216 13.79 -2.95 -3.22
N TRP A 217 13.64 -3.28 -4.50
CA TRP A 217 12.97 -4.52 -4.92
C TRP A 217 13.85 -5.75 -4.66
N GLY A 218 13.22 -6.82 -4.20
CA GLY A 218 13.83 -8.13 -4.07
C GLY A 218 13.53 -9.03 -5.28
N ASN A 219 14.17 -10.20 -5.31
CA ASN A 219 13.91 -11.21 -6.35
C ASN A 219 12.77 -12.17 -5.98
N ASP A 220 12.43 -12.26 -4.70
CA ASP A 220 11.44 -13.18 -4.16
C ASP A 220 10.39 -12.39 -3.35
N THR A 221 9.11 -12.64 -3.63
CA THR A 221 7.98 -12.02 -2.95
C THR A 221 6.95 -13.09 -2.61
N VAL A 222 6.42 -13.04 -1.39
CA VAL A 222 5.26 -13.85 -0.98
C VAL A 222 4.03 -12.97 -1.10
N VAL A 223 3.04 -13.44 -1.86
CA VAL A 223 1.73 -12.81 -1.92
C VAL A 223 0.91 -13.31 -0.73
N ALA A 224 0.34 -12.36 0.01
CA ALA A 224 -0.66 -12.64 1.03
C ALA A 224 -1.96 -12.00 0.57
N SER A 225 -3.04 -12.76 0.61
CA SER A 225 -4.31 -12.36 0.02
C SER A 225 -5.47 -12.98 0.79
N TRP A 226 -6.68 -12.60 0.40
CA TRP A 226 -7.92 -13.06 1.02
C TRP A 226 -8.76 -13.77 -0.03
N PRO A 227 -9.50 -14.84 0.33
CA PRO A 227 -10.29 -15.56 -0.65
C PRO A 227 -11.33 -14.67 -1.36
N GLN A 228 -11.56 -14.95 -2.64
CA GLN A 228 -12.64 -14.38 -3.43
C GLN A 228 -13.96 -14.40 -2.65
N TRP A 229 -14.60 -13.25 -2.56
CA TRP A 229 -15.85 -13.05 -1.83
C TRP A 229 -16.93 -12.49 -2.74
N ASN A 230 -18.10 -13.15 -2.80
CA ASN A 230 -19.27 -12.65 -3.53
C ASN A 230 -18.99 -12.25 -5.00
N SER A 231 -18.18 -13.05 -5.72
CA SER A 231 -17.71 -12.77 -7.09
C SER A 231 -16.73 -11.60 -7.24
N ILE A 232 -16.25 -11.02 -6.14
CA ILE A 232 -15.12 -10.09 -6.10
C ILE A 232 -13.85 -10.92 -6.04
N PRO A 233 -13.06 -10.98 -7.13
CA PRO A 233 -11.91 -11.86 -7.19
C PRO A 233 -10.81 -11.39 -6.23
N ALA A 234 -10.03 -12.36 -5.75
CA ALA A 234 -8.71 -12.04 -5.22
C ALA A 234 -7.75 -11.90 -6.40
N PHE A 235 -6.80 -10.97 -6.30
CA PHE A 235 -5.81 -10.77 -7.35
C PHE A 235 -4.48 -10.25 -6.81
N TYR A 236 -3.43 -10.43 -7.60
CA TYR A 236 -2.19 -9.69 -7.46
C TYR A 236 -1.69 -9.23 -8.82
N SER A 237 -0.81 -8.22 -8.81
CA SER A 237 -0.15 -7.72 -10.01
C SER A 237 1.36 -7.75 -9.83
N VAL A 238 2.09 -8.15 -10.88
CA VAL A 238 3.55 -8.17 -10.93
C VAL A 238 4.01 -7.26 -12.06
N VAL A 239 4.90 -6.32 -11.76
CA VAL A 239 5.51 -5.41 -12.73
C VAL A 239 7.00 -5.68 -12.86
N ALA A 240 7.54 -5.58 -14.07
CA ALA A 240 8.98 -5.66 -14.32
C ALA A 240 9.61 -4.29 -14.53
N SER A 241 10.80 -4.08 -13.96
CA SER A 241 11.61 -2.85 -14.13
C SER A 241 12.70 -2.98 -15.20
N GLU A 242 12.88 -4.19 -15.74
CA GLU A 242 13.88 -4.53 -16.74
C GLU A 242 13.29 -5.46 -17.81
N ASP A 243 13.80 -5.34 -19.03
CA ASP A 243 13.39 -6.19 -20.14
C ASP A 243 13.80 -7.65 -19.95
N ASN A 244 13.01 -8.57 -20.50
CA ASN A 244 13.25 -10.02 -20.42
C ASN A 244 13.32 -10.57 -18.98
N THR A 245 12.61 -9.96 -18.03
CA THR A 245 12.48 -10.46 -16.67
C THR A 245 11.64 -11.72 -16.66
N THR A 246 12.18 -12.84 -16.15
CA THR A 246 11.43 -14.10 -16.05
C THR A 246 10.81 -14.24 -14.66
N VAL A 247 9.47 -14.20 -14.58
CA VAL A 247 8.69 -14.41 -13.37
C VAL A 247 8.28 -15.88 -13.28
N ASN A 248 8.62 -16.52 -12.16
CA ASN A 248 8.18 -17.88 -11.84
C ASN A 248 7.08 -17.81 -10.77
N VAL A 249 5.87 -18.23 -11.11
CA VAL A 249 4.74 -18.26 -10.20
C VAL A 249 4.64 -19.66 -9.58
N ASN A 250 4.80 -19.73 -8.27
CA ASN A 250 4.83 -20.97 -7.50
C ASN A 250 3.67 -20.99 -6.49
N PRO A 251 2.59 -21.74 -6.76
CA PRO A 251 1.47 -21.84 -5.83
C PRO A 251 1.83 -22.75 -4.64
N PRO A 252 1.10 -22.67 -3.52
CA PRO A 252 1.26 -23.59 -2.39
C PRO A 252 0.99 -25.05 -2.81
N PRO A 253 1.45 -26.04 -2.01
CA PRO A 253 1.12 -27.44 -2.25
C PRO A 253 -0.40 -27.66 -2.32
N GLY A 254 -0.88 -28.27 -3.41
CA GLY A 254 -2.31 -28.41 -3.71
C GLY A 254 -2.84 -27.40 -4.73
N GLY A 255 -2.08 -26.36 -5.05
CA GLY A 255 -2.45 -25.34 -6.01
C GLY A 255 -3.47 -24.34 -5.46
N VAL A 256 -3.80 -23.36 -6.29
CA VAL A 256 -4.89 -22.39 -6.10
C VAL A 256 -5.83 -22.41 -7.30
N SER A 257 -7.02 -21.83 -7.19
CA SER A 257 -7.99 -21.77 -8.31
C SER A 257 -7.89 -20.44 -9.04
N ILE A 258 -7.09 -20.40 -10.10
CA ILE A 258 -6.81 -19.20 -10.89
C ILE A 258 -7.57 -19.23 -12.22
N ALA A 259 -8.05 -18.07 -12.65
CA ALA A 259 -8.55 -17.87 -14.00
C ALA A 259 -7.36 -17.86 -14.97
N ALA A 260 -7.05 -19.01 -15.58
CA ALA A 260 -5.84 -19.21 -16.36
C ALA A 260 -5.69 -18.19 -17.50
N GLY A 261 -4.47 -17.68 -17.67
CA GLY A 261 -4.12 -16.69 -18.69
C GLY A 261 -2.81 -15.97 -18.34
N GLY A 262 -2.32 -15.12 -19.24
CA GLY A 262 -1.05 -14.39 -19.03
C GLY A 262 0.20 -15.27 -18.86
N GLY A 263 0.11 -16.57 -19.16
CA GLY A 263 1.17 -17.57 -18.90
C GLY A 263 1.08 -18.27 -17.53
N VAL A 264 0.00 -18.03 -16.77
CA VAL A 264 -0.31 -18.71 -15.51
C VAL A 264 -1.43 -19.74 -15.74
N ALA A 265 -1.20 -20.97 -15.29
CA ALA A 265 -2.15 -22.07 -15.39
C ALA A 265 -3.23 -22.01 -14.30
N ALA A 266 -4.30 -22.78 -14.47
CA ALA A 266 -5.46 -22.76 -13.57
C ALA A 266 -5.14 -23.20 -12.13
N ASN A 267 -4.04 -23.93 -11.92
CA ASN A 267 -3.55 -24.32 -10.59
C ASN A 267 -2.67 -23.25 -9.91
N GLY A 268 -2.47 -22.09 -10.55
CA GLY A 268 -1.60 -21.00 -10.11
C GLY A 268 -0.13 -21.13 -10.48
N SER A 269 0.30 -22.22 -11.10
CA SER A 269 1.69 -22.36 -11.56
C SER A 269 1.91 -21.68 -12.91
N GLY A 270 3.08 -21.06 -13.11
CA GLY A 270 3.39 -20.40 -14.36
C GLY A 270 4.82 -19.92 -14.48
N GLN A 271 5.24 -19.68 -15.71
CA GLN A 271 6.48 -18.95 -16.01
C GLN A 271 6.16 -17.94 -17.11
N VAL A 272 6.43 -16.67 -16.84
CA VAL A 272 6.07 -15.55 -17.70
C VAL A 272 7.30 -14.67 -17.91
N VAL A 273 7.55 -14.24 -19.14
CA VAL A 273 8.60 -13.26 -19.44
C VAL A 273 7.94 -11.89 -19.59
N LEU A 274 8.43 -10.92 -18.83
CA LEU A 274 7.96 -9.54 -18.81
C LEU A 274 9.05 -8.61 -19.37
N ASN A 275 8.64 -7.60 -20.11
CA ASN A 275 9.50 -6.46 -20.43
C ASN A 275 9.32 -5.31 -19.43
N GLU A 276 10.16 -4.28 -19.50
CA GLU A 276 10.03 -3.12 -18.63
C GLU A 276 8.63 -2.49 -18.75
N SER A 277 7.96 -2.29 -17.62
CA SER A 277 6.59 -1.75 -17.50
C SER A 277 5.45 -2.71 -17.88
N ASP A 278 5.74 -3.95 -18.28
CA ASP A 278 4.70 -4.97 -18.42
C ASP A 278 4.12 -5.34 -17.06
N VAL A 279 2.82 -5.62 -17.02
CA VAL A 279 2.10 -6.06 -15.82
C VAL A 279 1.46 -7.42 -16.04
N LEU A 280 1.84 -8.40 -15.22
CA LEU A 280 1.10 -9.65 -15.08
C LEU A 280 0.06 -9.50 -13.97
N GLN A 281 -1.21 -9.58 -14.30
CA GLN A 281 -2.30 -9.65 -13.34
C GLN A 281 -2.81 -11.08 -13.23
N VAL A 282 -2.90 -11.59 -12.01
CA VAL A 282 -3.37 -12.94 -11.70
C VAL A 282 -4.61 -12.85 -10.84
N ILE A 283 -5.69 -13.50 -11.28
CA ILE A 283 -7.05 -13.36 -10.73
C ILE A 283 -7.63 -14.74 -10.44
N THR A 284 -8.35 -14.89 -9.33
CA THR A 284 -9.06 -16.12 -8.97
C THR A 284 -10.19 -16.50 -9.95
N SER A 285 -10.51 -17.79 -10.06
CA SER A 285 -11.63 -18.28 -10.90
C SER A 285 -12.84 -18.79 -10.12
N ALA A 286 -12.76 -18.86 -8.80
CA ALA A 286 -13.77 -19.53 -7.98
C ALA A 286 -13.93 -18.88 -6.60
N ASN A 287 -15.15 -18.91 -6.07
CA ASN A 287 -15.45 -18.42 -4.72
C ASN A 287 -14.63 -19.16 -3.68
N ASN A 288 -14.26 -18.45 -2.61
CA ASN A 288 -13.45 -19.00 -1.51
C ASN A 288 -12.09 -19.57 -1.97
N SER A 289 -11.61 -19.16 -3.14
CA SER A 289 -10.23 -19.39 -3.60
C SER A 289 -9.43 -18.13 -3.43
N ASP A 290 -8.15 -18.28 -3.16
CA ASP A 290 -7.18 -17.19 -3.02
C ASP A 290 -6.07 -17.33 -4.07
N VAL A 291 -5.21 -16.32 -4.20
CA VAL A 291 -4.07 -16.28 -5.15
C VAL A 291 -2.74 -16.73 -4.56
#